data_AF-A0A6F8U1F5-F1
#
_entry.id   AF-A0A6F8U1F5-F1
#
_cell.length_a   1.000
_cell.length_b   1.000
_cell.length_c   1.000
_cell.angle_alpha   90.00
_cell.angle_beta   90.00
_cell.angle_gamma   90.00
#
_symmetry.space_group_name_H-M   'P 1'
#
loop_
_entity.id
_entity.type
_entity.pdbx_description
1 polymer ?
#
loop_
_entity_poly.entity_id
_entity_poly.type
_entity_poly.pdbx_seq_one_letter_code
_entity_poly.pdbx_strand_id
1 'polypeptide(L)'
;MKHVTRLRFVIQRWRELAMRDGYTDHNTVIYAEPTAHGWLPAFLATDGTQIVAAMSTPFPTRLAARNSLRNLLQQAHDAGRINLNQHPDAQEHAA
;
A
#
# COMPACT_ATOMS: atom_id res chain seq x y z
N MET A 1 15.07 -0.98 -3.98
CA MET A 1 14.74 -1.96 -5.04
C MET A 1 13.28 -1.78 -5.45
N LYS A 2 12.91 -2.13 -6.69
CA LYS A 2 11.52 -1.98 -7.19
C LYS A 2 10.93 -3.35 -7.49
N HIS A 3 9.78 -3.65 -6.90
CA HIS A 3 9.05 -4.89 -7.10
C HIS A 3 7.69 -4.61 -7.74
N VAL A 4 7.39 -5.30 -8.82
CA VAL A 4 6.14 -5.13 -9.57
C VAL A 4 5.26 -6.35 -9.32
N THR A 5 4.06 -6.14 -8.79
CA THR A 5 3.11 -7.22 -8.48
C THR A 5 1.73 -6.90 -9.04
N ARG A 6 0.94 -7.91 -9.44
CA ARG A 6 -0.43 -7.65 -9.92
C ARG A 6 -1.29 -7.08 -8.79
N LEU A 7 -2.20 -6.17 -9.11
CA LEU A 7 -3.09 -5.53 -8.12
C LEU A 7 -3.81 -6.54 -7.22
N ARG A 8 -4.26 -7.68 -7.78
CA ARG A 8 -4.93 -8.75 -7.00
C ARG A 8 -4.07 -9.33 -5.87
N PHE A 9 -2.75 -9.25 -5.99
CA PHE A 9 -1.78 -9.71 -5.00
C PHE A 9 -1.24 -8.58 -4.12
N VAL A 10 -1.64 -7.32 -4.36
CA VAL A 10 -1.19 -6.19 -3.57
C VAL A 10 -1.62 -6.33 -2.12
N ILE A 11 -2.87 -6.77 -1.85
CA ILE A 11 -3.33 -7.04 -0.47
C ILE A 11 -2.47 -8.13 0.19
N GLN A 12 -2.09 -9.18 -0.55
CA GLN A 12 -1.26 -10.25 0.00
C GLN A 12 0.16 -9.76 0.29
N ARG A 13 0.79 -9.02 -0.64
CA ARG A 13 2.10 -8.41 -0.41
C ARG A 13 2.06 -7.42 0.75
N TRP A 14 1.00 -6.64 0.83
CA TRP A 14 0.75 -5.73 1.94
C TRP A 14 0.60 -6.47 3.27
N ARG A 15 -0.09 -7.61 3.31
CA ARG A 15 -0.15 -8.49 4.49
C ARG A 15 1.20 -9.05 4.86
N GLU A 16 1.95 -9.57 3.89
CA GLU A 16 3.29 -10.13 4.14
C GLU A 16 4.23 -9.09 4.74
N LEU A 17 4.14 -7.84 4.27
CA LEU A 17 4.87 -6.70 4.81
C LEU A 17 4.36 -6.32 6.20
N ALA A 18 3.05 -6.13 6.38
CA ALA A 18 2.44 -5.85 7.67
C ALA A 18 2.78 -6.92 8.72
N MET A 19 2.79 -8.21 8.37
CA MET A 19 3.10 -9.31 9.29
C MET A 19 4.58 -9.40 9.66
N ARG A 20 5.51 -8.95 8.79
CA ARG A 20 6.95 -8.92 9.11
C ARG A 20 7.33 -7.75 10.01
N ASP A 21 6.65 -6.61 9.85
CA ASP A 21 6.94 -5.36 10.56
C ASP A 21 5.90 -5.03 11.66
N GLY A 22 4.96 -5.93 11.92
CA GLY A 22 3.92 -5.77 12.94
C GLY A 22 2.59 -5.26 12.37
N TYR A 23 2.53 -4.04 11.81
CA TYR A 23 1.27 -3.40 11.40
C TYR A 23 1.47 -2.37 10.28
N THR A 24 0.39 -2.04 9.56
CA THR A 24 0.41 -0.99 8.53
C THR A 24 -0.34 0.24 9.01
N ASP A 25 0.38 1.34 9.25
CA ASP A 25 -0.20 2.62 9.65
C ASP A 25 -1.04 3.20 8.49
N HIS A 26 -2.22 3.76 8.79
CA HIS A 26 -3.02 4.54 7.85
C HIS A 26 -2.27 5.73 7.21
N ASN A 27 -1.19 6.18 7.84
CA ASN A 27 -0.26 7.19 7.36
C ASN A 27 0.79 6.65 6.38
N THR A 28 0.81 5.33 6.11
CA THR A 28 1.72 4.75 5.11
C THR A 28 1.58 5.53 3.80
N VAL A 29 2.69 6.12 3.34
CA VAL A 29 2.66 7.01 2.19
C VAL A 29 2.37 6.18 0.94
N ILE A 30 1.18 6.41 0.37
CA ILE A 30 0.82 5.87 -0.93
C ILE A 30 1.37 6.78 -2.02
N TYR A 31 2.24 6.20 -2.83
CA TYR A 31 2.84 6.80 -4.01
C TYR A 31 2.05 6.41 -5.27
N ALA A 32 2.45 7.00 -6.39
CA ALA A 32 1.99 6.58 -7.69
C ALA A 32 3.18 6.64 -8.64
N GLU A 33 3.40 5.53 -9.34
CA GLU A 33 4.49 5.37 -10.28
C GLU A 33 4.02 5.79 -11.68
N PRO A 34 4.72 6.71 -12.35
CA PRO A 34 4.37 7.11 -13.71
C PRO A 34 4.67 5.99 -14.71
N THR A 35 3.86 5.93 -15.77
CA THR A 35 4.01 5.05 -16.92
C THR A 35 3.80 5.86 -18.21
N ALA A 36 4.10 5.26 -19.37
CA ALA A 36 3.85 5.89 -20.67
C ALA A 36 2.36 6.23 -20.92
N HIS A 37 1.44 5.60 -20.18
CA HIS A 37 -0.01 5.70 -20.43
C HIS A 37 -0.81 6.12 -19.18
N GLY A 38 -0.16 6.61 -18.13
CA GLY A 38 -0.82 7.04 -16.90
C GLY A 38 -0.05 6.68 -15.63
N TRP A 39 -0.77 6.39 -14.55
CA TRP A 39 -0.21 6.21 -13.21
C TRP A 39 -0.60 4.88 -12.59
N LEU A 40 0.37 4.17 -12.03
CA LEU A 40 0.14 2.95 -11.27
C LEU A 40 0.22 3.24 -9.77
N PRO A 41 -0.64 2.64 -8.93
CA PRO A 41 -0.50 2.78 -7.50
C PRO A 41 0.80 2.15 -7.01
N ALA A 42 1.44 2.79 -6.04
CA ALA A 42 2.66 2.27 -5.45
C ALA A 42 2.74 2.60 -3.95
N PHE A 43 3.57 1.87 -3.22
CA PHE A 43 3.90 2.19 -1.83
C PHE A 43 5.33 1.76 -1.52
N LEU A 44 5.91 2.34 -0.47
CA LEU A 44 7.21 1.92 0.05
C LEU A 44 7.00 1.00 1.25
N ALA A 45 7.68 -0.13 1.24
CA ALA A 45 7.88 -0.96 2.41
C ALA A 45 8.92 -0.32 3.35
N THR A 46 8.94 -0.78 4.61
CA THR A 46 9.84 -0.31 5.67
C THR A 46 11.32 -0.54 5.34
N ASP A 47 11.62 -1.59 4.57
CA ASP A 47 12.95 -1.90 4.04
C ASP A 47 13.37 -1.00 2.85
N GLY A 48 12.54 -0.02 2.48
CA GLY A 48 12.76 0.86 1.34
C GLY A 48 12.43 0.22 -0.02
N THR A 49 11.81 -0.97 -0.04
CA THR A 49 11.36 -1.60 -1.28
C THR A 49 10.09 -0.93 -1.80
N GLN A 50 10.14 -0.45 -3.05
CA GLN A 50 8.97 0.12 -3.71
C GLN A 50 8.13 -0.99 -4.34
N ILE A 51 6.89 -1.13 -3.89
CA ILE A 51 5.92 -2.06 -4.46
C ILE A 51 5.01 -1.30 -5.41
N VAL A 52 5.01 -1.67 -6.69
CA VAL A 52 4.15 -1.09 -7.72
C VAL A 52 3.06 -2.10 -8.11
N ALA A 53 1.82 -1.64 -8.05
CA ALA A 53 0.66 -2.42 -8.45
C ALA A 53 0.52 -2.43 -9.98
N ALA A 54 0.89 -3.53 -10.61
CA ALA A 54 0.62 -3.79 -12.01
C ALA A 54 -0.88 -4.05 -12.24
N MET A 55 -1.44 -3.31 -13.19
CA MET A 55 -2.84 -3.40 -13.61
C MET A 55 -2.92 -3.11 -15.12
N SER A 56 -3.92 -3.71 -15.77
CA SER A 56 -4.06 -3.65 -17.24
C SER A 56 -4.34 -2.24 -17.75
N THR A 57 -5.02 -1.42 -16.94
CA THR A 57 -5.33 -0.03 -17.27
C THR A 57 -4.76 0.87 -16.19
N PRO A 58 -3.71 1.67 -16.50
CA PRO A 58 -3.21 2.69 -15.59
C PRO A 58 -4.26 3.77 -15.33
N PHE A 59 -4.16 4.44 -14.17
CA PHE A 59 -5.05 5.56 -13.86
C PHE A 59 -4.67 6.81 -14.64
N PRO A 60 -5.65 7.66 -15.01
CA PRO A 60 -5.39 8.87 -15.78
C PRO A 60 -4.63 9.93 -14.97
N THR A 61 -4.71 9.90 -13.63
CA THR A 61 -4.05 10.88 -12.76
C THR A 61 -3.32 10.22 -11.59
N ARG A 62 -2.28 10.90 -11.12
CA ARG A 62 -1.52 10.53 -9.92
C ARG A 62 -2.43 10.37 -8.70
N LEU A 63 -3.41 11.27 -8.55
CA LEU A 63 -4.36 11.25 -7.43
C LEU A 63 -5.29 10.03 -7.51
N ALA A 64 -5.80 9.69 -8.71
CA ALA A 64 -6.65 8.53 -8.90
C ALA A 64 -5.94 7.22 -8.57
N ALA A 65 -4.66 7.07 -8.96
CA ALA A 65 -3.85 5.91 -8.60
C ALA A 65 -3.69 5.77 -7.07
N ARG A 66 -3.39 6.89 -6.37
CA ARG A 66 -3.23 6.89 -4.91
C ARG A 66 -4.54 6.54 -4.20
N ASN A 67 -5.64 7.15 -4.63
CA ASN A 67 -6.96 6.93 -4.03
C ASN A 67 -7.46 5.50 -4.27
N SER A 68 -7.17 4.92 -5.43
CA SER A 68 -7.54 3.53 -5.70
C SER A 68 -6.88 2.56 -4.74
N LEU A 69 -5.57 2.69 -4.50
CA LEU A 69 -4.88 1.83 -3.54
C LEU A 69 -5.38 2.09 -2.11
N ARG A 70 -5.61 3.35 -1.73
CA ARG A 70 -6.17 3.70 -0.42
C ARG A 70 -7.52 3.02 -0.18
N ASN A 71 -8.41 3.10 -1.15
CA ASN A 71 -9.74 2.48 -1.07
C ASN A 71 -9.63 0.95 -1.00
N LEU A 72 -8.74 0.34 -1.78
CA LEU A 72 -8.51 -1.10 -1.75
C LEU A 72 -8.02 -1.58 -0.37
N LEU A 73 -7.09 -0.83 0.23
CA LEU A 73 -6.58 -1.13 1.57
C LEU A 73 -7.66 -0.92 2.63
N GLN A 74 -8.43 0.16 2.55
CA GLN A 74 -9.54 0.42 3.47
C GLN A 74 -10.59 -0.70 3.39
N GLN A 75 -11.00 -1.10 2.19
CA GLN A 75 -11.93 -2.23 2.01
C GLN A 75 -11.38 -3.54 2.58
N ALA A 76 -10.07 -3.79 2.42
CA ALA A 76 -9.43 -4.96 3.01
C ALA A 76 -9.39 -4.89 4.54
N HIS A 77 -9.28 -3.69 5.11
CA HIS A 77 -9.34 -3.47 6.54
C HIS A 77 -10.74 -3.70 7.09
N ASP A 78 -11.75 -3.07 6.49
CA ASP A 78 -13.16 -3.21 6.87
C ASP A 78 -13.63 -4.67 6.76
N ALA A 79 -13.06 -5.44 5.80
CA ALA A 79 -13.31 -6.87 5.63
C ALA A 79 -12.47 -7.77 6.58
N GLY A 80 -11.70 -7.21 7.52
CA GLY A 80 -10.88 -7.96 8.47
C GLY A 80 -9.71 -8.73 7.84
N ARG A 81 -9.34 -8.42 6.59
CA ARG A 81 -8.24 -9.09 5.88
C ARG A 81 -6.89 -8.52 6.26
N ILE A 82 -6.84 -7.24 6.64
CA ILE A 82 -5.66 -6.50 7.14
C ILE A 82 -6.05 -5.61 8.33
N ASN A 83 -5.08 -5.16 9.11
CA ASN A 83 -5.29 -4.12 10.13
C ASN A 83 -4.52 -2.85 9.75
N LEU A 84 -5.23 -1.75 9.55
CA LEU A 84 -4.66 -0.43 9.23
C LEU A 84 -4.52 0.50 10.46
N ASN A 85 -4.94 0.03 11.64
CA ASN A 85 -4.76 0.78 12.87
C ASN A 85 -3.29 0.78 13.30
N GLN A 86 -2.87 1.85 13.96
CA GLN A 86 -1.55 1.89 14.60
C GLN A 86 -1.46 0.82 15.68
N HIS A 87 -0.26 0.29 15.89
CA HIS A 87 0.00 -0.65 16.98
C HIS A 87 -0.14 0.07 18.33
N PRO A 88 -0.77 -0.53 19.36
CA PRO A 88 -0.83 0.05 20.70
C PRO A 88 0.56 0.45 21.25
N ASP A 89 1.63 -0.32 21.00
CA ASP A 89 2.99 0.03 21.45
C ASP A 89 3.64 1.19 20.69
N ALA A 90 3.10 1.61 19.54
CA ALA A 90 3.59 2.82 18.87
C ALA A 90 3.31 4.09 19.71
N GLN A 91 2.38 3.99 20.66
CA GLN A 91 2.05 5.07 21.59
C GLN A 91 2.97 5.09 22.82
N GLU A 92 3.57 3.96 23.23
CA GLU A 92 4.46 3.88 24.40
C GLU A 92 5.89 4.40 24.13
N HIS A 93 6.33 4.44 22.87
CA HIS A 93 7.64 4.99 22.49
C HIS A 93 7.62 6.51 22.22
N ALA A 94 6.48 7.18 22.42
CA ALA A 94 6.32 8.63 22.23
C ALA A 94 6.13 9.40 23.55
N ALA A 95 6.38 8.77 24.70
CA ALA A 95 6.29 9.38 26.03
C ALA A 95 7.67 9.56 26.69
#